data_AF-A0A139CNP7-F1
#
_entry.id   AF-A0A139CNP7-F1
#
_cell.length_a   1.000
_cell.length_b   1.000
_cell.length_c   1.000
_cell.angle_alpha   90.00
_cell.angle_beta   90.00
_cell.angle_gamma   90.00
#
_symmetry.space_group_name_H-M   'P 1'
#
loop_
_entity.id
_entity.type
_entity.pdbx_description
1 polymer ?
#
loop_
_entity_poly.entity_id
_entity_poly.type
_entity_poly.pdbx_seq_one_letter_code
_entity_poly.pdbx_strand_id
1 'polypeptide(L)' 'MKNPEVFIMHIIDSIGKIEDFTSNKEKEDFLEDVQLQDAVIRRIEIIGEPPRISQRN' A
#
# COMPACT_ATOMS: atom_id res chain seq x y z
N MET A 1 -5.46 -18.44 14.17
CA MET A 1 -4.08 -17.96 13.96
C MET A 1 -4.09 -16.99 12.78
N LYS A 2 -3.46 -15.82 12.89
CA LYS A 2 -3.24 -14.97 11.72
C LYS A 2 -2.30 -15.72 10.78
N ASN A 3 -2.76 -16.09 9.59
CA ASN A 3 -1.94 -16.85 8.65
C ASN A 3 -0.86 -15.90 8.07
N PRO A 4 0.43 -16.09 8.36
CA PRO A 4 1.49 -15.21 7.87
C PRO A 4 1.49 -15.07 6.35
N GLU A 5 1.06 -16.12 5.64
CA GLU A 5 0.89 -16.14 4.19
C GLU A 5 -0.08 -15.06 3.69
N VAL A 6 -1.20 -14.85 4.38
CA VAL A 6 -2.19 -13.83 4.01
C VAL A 6 -1.61 -12.43 4.21
N PHE A 7 -0.83 -12.22 5.27
CA PHE A 7 -0.16 -10.95 5.50
C PHE A 7 0.90 -10.67 4.43
N ILE A 8 1.72 -11.66 4.09
CA ILE A 8 2.72 -11.55 3.03
C ILE A 8 2.05 -11.28 1.68
N MET A 9 0.92 -11.93 1.39
CA MET A 9 0.15 -11.67 0.16
C MET A 9 -0.31 -10.21 0.09
N HIS A 10 -0.85 -9.66 1.18
CA HIS A 10 -1.25 -8.25 1.22
C HIS A 10 -0.08 -7.28 1.05
N ILE A 11 1.11 -7.63 1.54
CA ILE A 11 2.32 -6.84 1.33
C ILE A 11 2.70 -6.86 -0.15
N ILE A 12 2.76 -8.04 -0.78
CA ILE A 12 3.10 -8.19 -2.19
C ILE A 12 2.10 -7.43 -3.07
N ASP A 13 0.80 -7.59 -2.82
CA ASP A 13 -0.26 -6.88 -3.54
C ASP A 13 -0.13 -5.35 -3.38
N SER A 14 0.31 -4.87 -2.21
CA SER A 14 0.45 -3.44 -1.95
C SER A 14 1.68 -2.87 -2.64
N ILE A 15 2.79 -3.61 -2.66
CA ILE A 15 4.01 -3.24 -3.41
C ILE A 15 3.69 -3.19 -4.90
N GLY A 16 3.06 -4.22 -5.47
CA GLY A 16 2.71 -4.24 -6.89
C GLY A 16 1.84 -3.06 -7.30
N LYS A 17 0.88 -2.64 -6.45
CA LYS A 17 0.08 -1.44 -6.72
C LYS A 17 0.90 -0.15 -6.65
N ILE A 18 1.85 -0.04 -5.73
CA ILE A 18 2.75 1.12 -5.68
C ILE A 18 3.54 1.19 -7.00
N GLU A 19 4.11 0.07 -7.43
CA GLU A 19 4.84 -0.01 -8.70
C GLU A 19 3.93 0.35 -9.90
N ASP A 20 2.71 -0.16 -9.96
CA ASP A 20 1.75 0.20 -11.02
C ASP A 20 1.48 1.71 -11.05
N PHE A 21 1.23 2.32 -9.89
CA PHE A 21 0.91 3.74 -9.79
C PHE A 21 2.09 4.64 -10.18
N THR A 22 3.32 4.21 -9.90
CA THR A 22 4.53 5.02 -10.13
C THR A 22 5.29 4.66 -11.41
N SER A 23 4.96 3.54 -12.07
CA SER A 23 5.69 2.98 -13.23
C SER A 23 5.90 3.94 -14.41
N ASN A 24 5.01 4.91 -14.60
CA ASN A 24 5.05 5.88 -15.70
C ASN A 24 5.03 7.32 -15.18
N LYS A 25 5.60 7.54 -14.00
CA LYS A 25 5.61 8.83 -13.32
C LYS A 25 7.04 9.21 -13.00
N GLU A 26 7.41 10.42 -13.39
CA GLU A 26 8.63 11.04 -12.91
C GLU A 26 8.43 11.55 -11.48
N LYS A 27 9.53 11.93 -10.83
CA LYS A 27 9.48 12.44 -9.46
C LYS A 27 8.60 13.68 -9.35
N GLU A 28 8.67 14.57 -10.33
CA GLU A 28 7.88 15.80 -10.39
C GLU A 28 6.38 15.49 -10.51
N ASP A 29 6.01 14.52 -11.37
CA ASP A 29 4.61 14.07 -11.47
C ASP A 29 4.09 13.54 -10.13
N PHE A 30 4.93 12.82 -9.38
CA PHE A 30 4.58 12.33 -8.05
C PHE A 30 4.41 13.47 -7.05
N LEU A 31 5.31 14.46 -7.05
CA LEU A 31 5.29 15.58 -6.10
C LEU A 31 4.13 16.56 -6.37
N GLU A 32 3.68 16.68 -7.61
CA GLU A 32 2.55 17.54 -7.99
C GLU A 32 1.18 16.85 -7.84
N ASP A 33 1.15 15.51 -7.82
CA ASP A 33 -0.08 14.71 -7.68
C ASP A 33 -0.29 14.22 -6.24
N VAL A 34 -1.02 15.01 -5.46
CA VAL A 34 -1.38 14.67 -4.06
C VAL A 34 -2.18 13.37 -3.97
N GLN A 35 -3.04 13.08 -4.96
CA GLN A 35 -3.84 11.87 -4.95
C GLN A 35 -2.96 10.62 -5.14
N LEU A 36 -1.95 10.71 -6.01
CA LEU A 36 -0.95 9.67 -6.18
C LEU A 36 -0.12 9.47 -4.90
N GLN A 37 0.27 10.56 -4.24
CA GLN A 37 0.97 10.49 -2.94
C GLN A 37 0.12 9.78 -1.89
N ASP A 38 -1.14 10.18 -1.73
CA ASP A 38 -2.07 9.58 -0.78
C ASP A 38 -2.30 8.09 -1.09
N ALA A 39 -2.41 7.73 -2.37
CA ALA A 39 -2.54 6.34 -2.79
C ALA A 39 -1.32 5.49 -2.40
N VAL A 40 -0.10 6.00 -2.60
CA VAL A 40 1.14 5.31 -2.20
C VAL A 40 1.27 5.22 -0.68
N ILE A 41 1.02 6.31 0.04
CA ILE A 41 1.05 6.34 1.51
C ILE A 41 0.07 5.32 2.08
N ARG A 42 -1.16 5.24 1.52
CA ARG A 42 -2.16 4.25 1.97
C ARG A 42 -1.70 2.81 1.79
N ARG A 43 -0.96 2.49 0.72
CA ARG A 43 -0.40 1.15 0.51
C ARG A 43 0.68 0.83 1.53
N ILE A 44 1.51 1.81 1.89
CA ILE A 44 2.54 1.68 2.94
C ILE A 44 1.88 1.47 4.31
N GLU A 45 0.80 2.18 4.62
CA GLU A 45 0.01 1.94 5.84
C GLU A 45 -0.55 0.52 5.89
N ILE A 46 -1.09 -0.01 4.79
CA ILE A 46 -1.61 -1.39 4.72
C ILE A 46 -0.51 -2.42 4.92
N ILE A 47 0.70 -2.16 4.44
CA ILE A 47 1.89 -2.99 4.69
C ILE A 47 2.26 -2.95 6.17
N GLY A 48 2.26 -1.76 6.78
CA GLY A 48 2.65 -1.54 8.18
C GLY A 48 1.59 -1.95 9.20
N GLU A 49 0.32 -1.97 8.81
CA GLU A 49 -0.80 -2.34 9.66
C GLU A 49 -1.29 -3.75 9.33
N PRO A 50 -0.87 -4.80 10.08
CA PRO A 50 -1.45 -6.12 9.89
C PRO A 50 -2.97 -6.04 10.07
N PRO A 51 -3.79 -6.88 9.41
CA PRO A 51 -5.24 -6.87 9.55
C PRO A 51 -5.62 -7.10 11.01
N ARG A 52 -5.77 -6.00 11.75
CA ARG A 52 -6.08 -5.92 13.19
C ARG A 52 -7.28 -4.99 13.39
N ILE A 53 -7.63 -4.14 12.41
CA ILE A 53 -8.86 -3.33 12.39
C ILE A 53 -10.04 -4.05 11.71
N SER A 54 -10.24 -5.35 11.98
CA SER A 54 -11.54 -6.00 11.68
C SER A 54 -12.10 -6.77 12.89
N GLN A 55 -11.44 -6.68 14.05
CA GLN A 55 -11.97 -7.18 15.32
C GLN A 55 -11.86 -6.13 16.42
N ARG A 56 -12.27 -4.89 16.11
CA ARG A 56 -12.73 -3.99 17.18
C ARG A 56 -14.16 -4.40 17.50
N ASN A 57 -14.29 -5.19 18.57
CA ASN A 57 -15.51 -5.23 19.38
C ASN A 57 -15.79 -3.83 19.94
#